data_AF-A0A0B1ZBZ3-F1
#
_entry.id   AF-A0A0B1ZBZ3-F1
#
_cell.length_a   1.000
_cell.length_b   1.000
_cell.length_c   1.000
_cell.angle_alpha   90.00
_cell.angle_beta   90.00
_cell.angle_gamma   90.00
#
_symmetry.space_group_name_H-M   'P 1'
#
loop_
_entity.id
_entity.type
_entity.pdbx_description
1 polymer ?
#
loop_
_entity_poly.entity_id
_entity_poly.type
_entity_poly.pdbx_seq_one_letter_code
_entity_poly.pdbx_strand_id
1 'polypeptide(L)'
;MKKLTITIALLASLFTGISFASQYDKPGFFTKVEDGRLWVFYSGSEQLKEFKAHGEPAKQYTAVGAGPEGMTVKSGDEKALKDYLSRVKK
;
A
#
# COMPACT_ATOMS: atom_id res chain seq x y z
N MET A 1 -3.90 57.42 18.33
CA MET A 1 -2.57 56.87 17.98
C MET A 1 -2.30 55.65 18.85
N LYS A 2 -2.21 54.47 18.22
CA LYS A 2 -1.34 53.31 18.54
C LYS A 2 -1.89 52.11 17.76
N LYS A 3 -1.15 51.73 16.72
CA LYS A 3 -1.34 50.53 15.90
C LYS A 3 -0.85 49.32 16.71
N LEU A 4 -1.55 48.18 16.67
CA LEU A 4 -0.93 46.85 16.83
C LEU A 4 -1.91 45.75 16.35
N THR A 5 -1.83 45.37 15.08
CA THR A 5 -1.22 44.12 14.54
C THR A 5 -2.12 42.88 14.66
N ILE A 6 -2.43 42.35 13.48
CA ILE A 6 -3.15 41.11 13.16
C ILE A 6 -2.24 39.91 13.42
N THR A 7 -2.73 38.83 14.03
CA THR A 7 -2.24 37.49 13.71
C THR A 7 -3.35 36.44 13.77
N ILE A 8 -3.56 35.84 12.60
CA ILE A 8 -4.46 34.76 12.24
C ILE A 8 -4.05 33.46 12.96
N ALA A 9 -4.97 32.83 13.68
CA ALA A 9 -4.85 31.42 14.10
C ALA A 9 -5.68 30.55 13.15
N LEU A 10 -5.10 30.24 11.99
CA LEU A 10 -5.71 29.40 10.95
C LEU A 10 -5.47 27.92 11.27
N LEU A 11 -6.56 27.15 11.23
CA LEU A 11 -6.65 25.72 10.95
C LEU A 11 -5.70 24.78 11.71
N ALA A 12 -6.23 24.19 12.79
CA ALA A 12 -5.91 22.81 13.11
C ALA A 12 -6.53 21.92 12.01
N SER A 13 -5.75 21.66 10.96
CA SER A 13 -6.11 20.70 9.92
C SER A 13 -6.23 19.31 10.55
N LEU A 14 -7.46 18.83 10.66
CA LEU A 14 -7.80 17.43 10.88
C LEU A 14 -7.24 16.64 9.69
N PHE A 15 -6.02 16.12 9.81
CA PHE A 15 -5.57 15.01 8.98
C PHE A 15 -6.35 13.77 9.43
N THR A 16 -7.63 13.70 9.07
CA THR A 16 -8.35 12.42 9.01
C THR A 16 -7.59 11.56 8.01
N GLY A 17 -6.84 10.59 8.52
CA GLY A 17 -6.14 9.59 7.72
C GLY A 17 -7.16 8.79 6.92
N ILE A 18 -7.44 9.23 5.70
CA ILE A 18 -8.15 8.42 4.72
C ILE A 18 -7.15 7.34 4.30
N SER A 19 -7.27 6.15 4.91
CA SER A 19 -6.66 4.95 4.35
C SER A 19 -7.34 4.69 3.01
N PHE A 20 -6.78 5.24 1.94
CA PHE A 20 -7.19 4.85 0.59
C PHE A 20 -6.87 3.37 0.44
N ALA A 21 -7.92 2.55 0.31
CA ALA A 21 -7.79 1.21 -0.25
C ALA A 21 -6.97 1.35 -1.54
N SER A 22 -5.95 0.52 -1.69
CA SER A 22 -5.10 0.60 -2.87
C SER A 22 -6.01 0.35 -4.08
N GLN A 23 -5.89 1.18 -5.12
CA GLN A 23 -6.66 1.02 -6.37
C GLN A 23 -6.48 -0.37 -7.01
N TYR A 24 -5.47 -1.11 -6.56
CA TYR A 24 -5.09 -2.44 -6.99
C TYR A 24 -5.70 -3.57 -6.14
N ASP A 25 -6.55 -3.25 -5.16
CA ASP A 25 -7.20 -4.23 -4.31
C ASP A 25 -8.10 -5.17 -5.12
N LYS A 26 -8.05 -6.45 -4.76
CA LYS A 26 -8.85 -7.52 -5.36
C LYS A 26 -9.44 -8.37 -4.25
N PRO A 27 -10.64 -8.97 -4.42
CA PRO A 27 -11.23 -9.82 -3.40
C PRO A 27 -10.25 -10.92 -2.93
N GLY A 28 -10.07 -11.01 -1.62
CA GLY A 28 -9.15 -11.96 -0.98
C GLY A 28 -7.69 -11.48 -0.89
N PHE A 29 -7.35 -10.31 -1.43
CA PHE A 29 -6.01 -9.73 -1.36
C PHE A 29 -6.00 -8.41 -0.58
N PHE A 30 -4.94 -8.22 0.19
CA PHE A 30 -4.51 -6.91 0.63
C PHE A 30 -3.44 -6.40 -0.33
N THR A 31 -3.57 -5.15 -0.79
CA THR A 31 -2.50 -4.52 -1.58
C THR A 31 -2.06 -3.19 -0.99
N LYS A 32 -0.77 -2.89 -1.15
CA LYS A 32 -0.17 -1.62 -0.73
C LYS A 32 0.87 -1.18 -1.73
N VAL A 33 0.84 0.08 -2.15
CA VAL A 33 1.92 0.67 -2.94
C VAL A 33 2.94 1.25 -1.98
N GLU A 34 4.19 0.82 -2.10
CA GLU A 34 5.32 1.33 -1.31
C GLU A 34 6.54 1.43 -2.23
N ASP A 35 7.17 2.61 -2.27
CA ASP A 35 8.30 2.92 -3.15
C ASP A 35 8.09 2.56 -4.64
N GLY A 36 6.87 2.82 -5.14
CA GLY A 36 6.49 2.53 -6.52
C GLY A 36 6.35 1.04 -6.84
N ARG A 37 6.27 0.19 -5.82
CA ARG A 37 6.07 -1.25 -5.95
C ARG A 37 4.76 -1.65 -5.31
N LEU A 38 4.09 -2.62 -5.92
CA LEU A 38 2.86 -3.18 -5.40
C LEU A 38 3.15 -4.38 -4.52
N TRP A 39 2.93 -4.23 -3.23
CA TRP A 39 2.87 -5.35 -2.31
C TRP A 39 1.50 -6.01 -2.36
N VAL A 40 1.49 -7.34 -2.47
CA VAL A 40 0.26 -8.14 -2.50
C VAL A 40 0.38 -9.30 -1.51
N PHE A 41 -0.68 -9.51 -0.73
CA PHE A 41 -0.78 -10.60 0.23
C PHE A 41 -2.20 -11.13 0.25
N TYR A 42 -2.38 -12.40 0.63
CA TYR A 42 -3.73 -12.85 1.00
C TYR A 42 -4.23 -12.08 2.22
N SER A 43 -5.50 -11.74 2.21
CA SER A 43 -6.15 -11.13 3.37
C SER A 43 -6.06 -12.05 4.58
N GLY A 44 -5.50 -11.55 5.68
CA GLY A 44 -5.37 -12.29 6.94
C GLY A 44 -4.22 -13.30 7.02
N SER A 45 -3.36 -13.41 6.00
CA SER A 45 -2.23 -14.34 6.04
C SER A 45 -1.18 -13.95 7.08
N GLU A 46 -0.36 -14.92 7.46
CA GLU A 46 0.79 -14.70 8.33
C GLU A 46 1.78 -13.70 7.72
N GLN A 47 2.07 -13.83 6.42
CA GLN A 47 2.97 -12.91 5.71
C GLN A 47 2.46 -11.47 5.70
N LEU A 48 1.12 -11.28 5.66
CA LEU A 48 0.54 -9.95 5.81
C LEU A 48 0.72 -9.40 7.23
N LYS A 49 0.59 -10.25 8.25
CA LYS A 49 0.81 -9.84 9.65
C LYS A 49 2.27 -9.45 9.86
N GLU A 50 3.20 -10.27 9.39
CA GLU A 50 4.64 -9.98 9.42
C GLU A 50 4.95 -8.67 8.68
N PHE A 51 4.36 -8.48 7.50
CA PHE A 51 4.54 -7.26 6.72
C PHE A 51 4.07 -6.01 7.46
N LYS A 52 2.90 -6.09 8.10
CA LYS A 52 2.37 -4.99 8.92
C LYS A 52 3.18 -4.72 10.18
N ALA A 53 3.84 -5.74 10.73
CA ALA A 53 4.62 -5.61 11.96
C ALA A 53 6.05 -5.09 11.70
N HIS A 54 6.68 -5.50 10.59
CA HIS A 54 8.11 -5.30 10.36
C HIS A 54 8.45 -4.63 9.03
N GLY A 55 7.49 -4.43 8.12
CA GLY A 55 7.76 -3.96 6.76
C GLY A 55 8.09 -5.12 5.84
N GLU A 56 9.18 -5.03 5.05
CA GLU A 56 9.50 -6.08 4.07
C GLU A 56 9.72 -7.46 4.74
N PRO A 57 9.07 -8.56 4.30
CA PRO A 57 9.25 -9.87 4.89
C PRO A 57 10.65 -10.43 4.58
N ALA A 58 11.18 -11.29 5.46
CA ALA A 58 12.52 -11.89 5.30
C ALA A 58 12.66 -12.67 3.98
N LYS A 59 11.58 -13.33 3.55
CA LYS A 59 11.49 -13.99 2.24
C LYS A 59 10.50 -13.25 1.37
N GLN A 60 10.92 -12.91 0.15
CA GLN A 60 10.10 -12.19 -0.80
C GLN A 60 10.20 -12.78 -2.21
N TYR A 61 9.09 -12.72 -2.91
CA TYR A 61 8.95 -13.06 -4.31
C TYR A 61 8.65 -11.79 -5.10
N THR A 62 9.38 -11.58 -6.20
CA THR A 62 9.29 -10.35 -7.00
C THR A 62 8.98 -10.69 -8.44
N ALA A 63 7.97 -10.06 -9.01
CA ALA A 63 7.66 -10.09 -10.43
C ALA A 63 7.81 -8.67 -11.00
N VAL A 64 8.93 -8.42 -11.69
CA VAL A 64 9.24 -7.13 -12.29
C VAL A 64 8.38 -6.92 -13.53
N GLY A 65 7.76 -5.75 -13.66
CA GLY A 65 6.98 -5.39 -14.86
C GLY A 65 5.64 -6.12 -15.03
N ALA A 66 5.26 -6.99 -14.08
CA ALA A 66 4.12 -7.90 -14.24
C ALA A 66 2.80 -7.34 -13.69
N GLY A 67 2.86 -6.27 -12.91
CA GLY A 67 1.69 -5.66 -12.28
C GLY A 67 0.93 -4.72 -13.20
N PRO A 68 -0.17 -4.13 -12.68
CA PRO A 68 -0.88 -3.05 -13.36
C PRO A 68 0.09 -1.94 -13.78
N GLU A 69 -0.11 -1.40 -14.98
CA GLU A 69 0.73 -0.31 -15.54
C GLU A 69 2.23 -0.66 -15.64
N GLY A 70 2.60 -1.93 -15.64
CA GLY A 70 4.01 -2.36 -15.66
C GLY A 70 4.71 -2.22 -14.31
N MET A 71 3.96 -2.05 -13.22
CA MET A 71 4.51 -1.94 -11.87
C MET A 71 5.16 -3.27 -11.41
N THR A 72 6.22 -3.18 -10.62
CA THR A 72 6.80 -4.36 -9.95
C THR A 72 5.88 -4.84 -8.83
N VAL A 73 5.59 -6.13 -8.79
CA VAL A 73 4.76 -6.75 -7.74
C VAL A 73 5.63 -7.60 -6.81
N LYS A 74 5.48 -7.41 -5.50
CA LYS A 74 6.18 -8.13 -4.44
C LYS A 74 5.19 -8.85 -3.51
N SER A 75 5.58 -9.99 -2.96
CA SER A 75 4.79 -10.76 -1.99
C SER A 75 5.71 -11.56 -1.08
N GLY A 76 5.29 -11.81 0.17
CA GLY A 76 5.96 -12.77 1.05
C GLY A 76 5.69 -14.24 0.70
N ASP A 77 4.69 -14.50 -0.15
CA ASP A 77 4.28 -15.83 -0.59
C ASP A 77 4.20 -15.91 -2.13
N GLU A 78 4.82 -16.94 -2.71
CA GLU A 78 4.86 -17.15 -4.15
C GLU A 78 3.48 -17.41 -4.73
N LYS A 79 2.65 -18.16 -4.00
CA LYS A 79 1.31 -18.51 -4.46
C LYS A 79 0.44 -17.26 -4.50
N ALA A 80 0.48 -16.41 -3.47
CA ALA A 80 -0.22 -15.13 -3.46
C ALA A 80 0.19 -14.24 -4.63
N LEU A 81 1.49 -14.18 -4.97
CA LEU A 81 1.97 -13.42 -6.13
C LEU A 81 1.37 -13.94 -7.44
N LYS A 82 1.47 -15.24 -7.70
CA LYS A 82 0.95 -15.86 -8.92
C LYS A 82 -0.58 -15.74 -9.02
N ASP A 83 -1.27 -15.97 -7.93
CA ASP A 83 -2.73 -15.90 -7.86
C ASP A 83 -3.24 -14.46 -8.05
N TYR A 84 -2.52 -13.46 -7.54
CA TYR A 84 -2.83 -12.06 -7.80
C TYR A 84 -2.61 -11.71 -9.28
N LEU A 85 -1.45 -12.04 -9.84
CA LEU A 85 -1.09 -11.72 -11.22
C LEU A 85 -2.04 -12.37 -12.24
N SER A 86 -2.52 -13.59 -11.97
CA SER A 86 -3.52 -14.24 -12.84
C SER A 86 -4.87 -13.50 -12.88
N ARG A 87 -5.20 -12.73 -11.83
CA ARG A 87 -6.41 -11.89 -11.76
C ARG A 87 -6.22 -10.51 -12.41
N VAL A 88 -4.99 -10.06 -12.61
CA VAL A 88 -4.67 -8.79 -13.27
C VAL A 88 -4.59 -8.95 -14.79
N LYS A 89 -4.19 -10.13 -15.28
CA LYS A 89 -4.06 -10.42 -16.73
C LYS A 89 -5.39 -10.66 -17.46
N LYS A 90 -6.53 -10.60 -16.77
CA LYS A 90 -7.87 -10.73 -17.37
C LYS A 90 -8.51 -9.35 -17.47
#